data_AF-A0A2W4LHZ3-F1
#
_entry.id   AF-A0A2W4LHZ3-F1
#
_cell.length_a   1.000
_cell.length_b   1.000
_cell.length_c   1.000
_cell.angle_alpha   90.00
_cell.angle_beta   90.00
_cell.angle_gamma   90.00
#
_symmetry.space_group_name_H-M   'P 1'
#
loop_
_entity.id
_entity.type
_entity.pdbx_description
1 polymer ?
#
loop_
_entity_poly.entity_id
_entity_poly.type
_entity_poly.pdbx_seq_one_letter_code
_entity_poly.pdbx_strand_id
1 'polypeptide(L)'
;MPSVARLPRPSGEPARPEADASTGERGGSARPATTWPHQLSHEPLLKVSDVLRILGGEFPALTPSKLRFFDAQGLVRPQRTAWGYRQYSASDVERLRFVLREQRDFY
;
A
#
# COMPACT_ATOMS: atom_id res chain seq x y z
N MET A 1 -19.38 20.33 -7.95
CA MET A 1 -18.35 20.97 -7.09
C MET A 1 -17.71 19.91 -6.22
N PRO A 2 -16.41 19.59 -6.33
CA PRO A 2 -15.77 18.65 -5.41
C PRO A 2 -15.24 19.41 -4.18
N SER A 3 -15.89 19.18 -3.04
CA SER A 3 -15.53 19.78 -1.76
C SER A 3 -14.42 18.97 -1.09
N VAL A 4 -13.41 19.70 -0.64
CA VAL A 4 -12.18 19.21 0.02
C VAL A 4 -12.44 19.10 1.53
N ALA A 5 -12.11 17.97 2.16
CA ALA A 5 -11.99 17.87 3.63
C ALA A 5 -11.05 16.71 3.98
N ARG A 6 -9.78 16.99 4.30
CA ARG A 6 -9.19 17.30 5.63
C ARG A 6 -8.82 16.03 6.41
N LEU A 7 -7.53 15.72 6.36
CA LEU A 7 -6.83 14.68 7.12
C LEU A 7 -6.66 15.09 8.59
N PRO A 8 -6.89 14.22 9.58
CA PRO A 8 -6.25 14.31 10.89
C PRO A 8 -4.95 13.48 10.92
N ARG A 9 -3.89 14.06 11.50
CA ARG A 9 -2.64 13.38 11.84
C ARG A 9 -2.79 12.65 13.19
N PRO A 10 -2.07 11.54 13.40
CA PRO A 10 -1.59 11.22 14.73
C PRO A 10 -0.06 11.06 14.76
N SER A 11 0.60 11.92 15.55
CA SER A 11 1.91 11.64 16.14
C SER A 11 1.70 10.78 17.39
N GLY A 12 2.52 9.74 17.57
CA GLY A 12 2.63 9.02 18.84
C GLY A 12 2.87 7.53 18.68
N GLU A 13 4.13 7.13 18.54
CA GLU A 13 4.64 5.88 19.12
C GLU A 13 5.12 6.24 20.56
N PRO A 14 5.17 5.35 21.59
CA PRO A 14 5.59 3.95 21.51
C PRO A 14 4.95 2.92 22.48
N ALA A 15 5.29 1.64 22.25
CA ALA A 15 5.70 0.63 23.25
C ALA A 15 5.12 -0.78 22.97
N ARG A 16 6.01 -1.78 22.99
CA ARG A 16 5.65 -3.20 23.17
C ARG A 16 4.94 -3.38 24.53
N PRO A 17 4.08 -4.41 24.66
CA PRO A 17 4.50 -5.55 25.49
C PRO A 17 4.05 -6.93 24.97
N GLU A 18 4.70 -7.95 25.54
CA GLU A 18 4.42 -9.38 25.49
C GLU A 18 3.07 -9.77 26.15
N ALA A 19 2.71 -11.05 25.95
CA ALA A 19 2.00 -11.95 26.86
C ALA A 19 0.48 -12.21 26.66
N ASP A 20 0.24 -13.48 26.31
CA ASP A 20 -0.64 -14.47 26.95
C ASP A 20 -2.18 -14.41 26.88
N ALA A 21 -2.72 -15.57 26.49
CA ALA A 21 -4.00 -16.20 26.79
C ALA A 21 -5.35 -15.46 26.63
N SER A 22 -6.13 -16.01 25.69
CA SER A 22 -7.48 -16.53 25.88
C SER A 22 -8.55 -15.64 26.52
N THR A 23 -9.48 -15.16 25.70
CA THR A 23 -10.91 -15.09 26.05
C THR A 23 -11.72 -15.03 24.76
N GLY A 24 -12.67 -15.95 24.63
CA GLY A 24 -13.55 -16.05 23.49
C GLY A 24 -14.58 -14.93 23.48
N GLU A 25 -14.76 -14.31 22.33
CA GLU A 25 -15.96 -13.57 22.00
C GLU A 25 -16.49 -14.05 20.64
N ARG A 26 -17.67 -14.68 20.70
CA ARG A 26 -18.59 -14.77 19.56
C ARG A 26 -19.09 -13.34 19.30
N GLY A 27 -18.53 -12.67 18.30
CA GLY A 27 -19.02 -11.40 17.77
C GLY A 27 -18.85 -11.42 16.26
N GLY A 28 -19.92 -11.09 15.53
CA GLY A 28 -20.08 -11.37 14.10
C GLY A 28 -18.84 -11.08 13.25
N SER A 29 -18.60 -11.94 12.26
CA SER A 29 -17.61 -11.71 11.21
C SER A 29 -18.05 -10.48 10.40
N ALA A 30 -17.76 -9.29 10.94
CA ALA A 30 -17.62 -8.09 10.16
C ALA A 30 -16.54 -8.45 9.15
N ARG A 31 -16.94 -8.75 7.91
CA ARG A 31 -16.01 -8.94 6.80
C ARG A 31 -15.09 -7.73 6.89
N PRO A 32 -13.81 -7.87 7.29
CA PRO A 32 -12.94 -6.71 7.29
C PRO A 32 -13.04 -6.17 5.88
N ALA A 33 -13.34 -4.88 5.73
CA ALA A 33 -13.46 -4.24 4.42
C ALA A 33 -12.12 -4.46 3.72
N THR A 34 -12.01 -5.56 3.00
CA THR A 34 -10.75 -6.11 2.57
C THR A 34 -10.33 -5.25 1.41
N THR A 35 -9.33 -4.41 1.67
CA THR A 35 -8.82 -3.49 0.66
C THR A 35 -8.24 -4.35 -0.45
N TRP A 36 -8.90 -4.37 -1.61
CA TRP A 36 -8.39 -5.09 -2.77
C TRP A 36 -6.96 -4.62 -3.08
N PRO A 37 -5.99 -5.53 -3.32
CA PRO A 37 -6.10 -6.99 -3.30
C PRO A 37 -6.00 -7.59 -1.88
N HIS A 38 -6.94 -8.47 -1.54
CA HIS A 38 -7.14 -8.97 -0.17
C HIS A 38 -6.34 -10.23 0.20
N GLN A 39 -5.82 -10.94 -0.80
CA GLN A 39 -5.05 -12.17 -0.61
C GLN A 39 -3.55 -11.90 -0.41
N LEU A 40 -3.13 -10.65 -0.56
CA LEU A 40 -1.74 -10.24 -0.50
C LEU A 40 -1.47 -9.48 0.79
N SER A 41 -0.25 -9.62 1.29
CA SER A 41 0.19 -8.91 2.48
C SER A 41 0.23 -7.41 2.22
N HIS A 42 -0.38 -6.65 3.13
CA HIS A 42 -0.32 -5.19 3.18
C HIS A 42 0.89 -4.68 3.99
N GLU A 43 1.77 -5.57 4.42
CA GLU A 43 2.98 -5.22 5.17
C GLU A 43 3.99 -4.50 4.25
N PRO A 44 4.49 -3.32 4.67
CA PRO A 44 5.34 -2.48 3.84
C PRO A 44 6.81 -2.95 3.91
N LEU A 45 7.11 -4.05 3.22
CA LEU A 45 8.42 -4.70 3.23
C LEU A 45 9.32 -4.32 2.05
N LEU A 46 8.76 -3.70 1.00
CA LEU A 46 9.44 -3.48 -0.28
C LEU A 46 9.86 -2.02 -0.45
N LYS A 47 11.09 -1.76 -0.89
CA LYS A 47 11.53 -0.40 -1.24
C LYS A 47 11.19 -0.08 -2.70
N VAL A 48 11.30 1.20 -3.07
CA VAL A 48 11.12 1.65 -4.47
C VAL A 48 11.94 0.81 -5.44
N SER A 49 13.21 0.52 -5.13
CA SER A 49 14.08 -0.28 -5.98
C SER A 49 13.59 -1.72 -6.17
N ASP A 50 13.02 -2.32 -5.11
CA ASP A 50 12.48 -3.68 -5.18
C ASP A 50 11.26 -3.73 -6.09
N VAL A 51 10.35 -2.75 -5.96
CA VAL A 51 9.18 -2.63 -6.83
C VAL A 51 9.58 -2.46 -8.29
N LEU A 52 10.58 -1.63 -8.58
CA LEU A 52 11.11 -1.44 -9.93
C LEU A 52 11.72 -2.73 -10.49
N ARG A 53 12.42 -3.51 -9.66
CA ARG A 53 12.97 -4.80 -10.07
C ARG A 53 11.89 -5.84 -10.36
N ILE A 54 10.84 -5.90 -9.53
CA ILE A 54 9.72 -6.85 -9.68
C ILE A 54 8.91 -6.53 -10.94
N LEU A 55 8.55 -5.27 -11.14
CA LEU A 55 7.69 -4.85 -12.24
C LEU A 55 8.45 -4.52 -13.53
N GLY A 56 9.76 -4.24 -13.44
CA GLY A 56 10.56 -3.78 -14.58
C GLY A 56 10.66 -4.78 -15.74
N GLY A 57 10.52 -6.08 -15.46
CA GLY A 57 10.46 -7.11 -16.52
C GLY A 57 9.20 -7.02 -17.39
N GLU A 58 8.06 -6.66 -16.81
CA GLU A 58 6.79 -6.49 -17.53
C GLU A 58 6.57 -5.05 -18.01
N PHE A 59 7.10 -4.07 -17.28
CA PHE A 59 6.90 -2.65 -17.52
C PHE A 59 8.25 -1.92 -17.52
N PRO A 60 9.03 -2.01 -18.61
CA PRO A 60 10.36 -1.36 -18.69
C PRO A 60 10.27 0.17 -18.65
N ALA A 61 9.11 0.74 -19.00
CA ALA A 61 8.84 2.18 -18.90
C ALA A 61 8.46 2.64 -17.49
N LEU A 62 8.51 1.77 -16.48
CA LEU A 62 8.25 2.12 -15.09
C LEU A 62 9.48 2.81 -14.49
N THR A 63 9.27 4.01 -13.95
CA THR A 63 10.32 4.81 -13.33
C THR A 63 9.95 5.19 -11.91
N PRO A 64 10.92 5.56 -11.04
CA PRO A 64 10.64 6.10 -9.71
C PRO A 64 9.66 7.29 -9.74
N SER A 65 9.72 8.12 -10.79
CA SER A 65 8.83 9.27 -10.98
C SER A 65 7.38 8.85 -11.21
N LYS A 66 7.12 7.77 -11.97
CA LYS A 66 5.77 7.21 -12.13
C LYS A 66 5.23 6.64 -10.83
N LEU A 67 6.04 5.94 -10.04
CA LEU A 67 5.62 5.45 -8.72
C LEU A 67 5.21 6.61 -7.80
N ARG A 68 5.99 7.69 -7.80
CA ARG A 68 5.63 8.93 -7.07
C ARG A 68 4.33 9.54 -7.58
N PHE A 69 4.10 9.52 -8.88
CA PHE A 69 2.86 10.02 -9.48
C PHE A 69 1.67 9.17 -9.01
N PHE A 70 1.76 7.84 -9.05
CA PHE A 70 0.68 6.95 -8.58
C PHE A 70 0.37 7.08 -7.09
N ASP A 71 1.40 7.28 -6.26
CA ASP A 71 1.24 7.64 -4.84
C ASP A 71 0.52 8.99 -4.69
N ALA A 72 0.92 10.01 -5.44
CA ALA A 72 0.27 11.32 -5.41
C ALA A 72 -1.18 11.31 -5.90
N GLN A 73 -1.52 10.44 -6.85
CA GLN A 73 -2.89 10.20 -7.32
C GLN A 73 -3.71 9.32 -6.36
N GLY A 74 -3.09 8.76 -5.31
CA GLY A 74 -3.75 7.89 -4.36
C GLY A 74 -4.12 6.50 -4.91
N LEU A 75 -3.54 6.11 -6.05
CA LEU A 75 -3.72 4.78 -6.61
C LEU A 75 -3.07 3.75 -5.69
N VAL A 76 -1.84 4.02 -5.25
CA VAL A 76 -1.19 3.26 -4.18
C VAL A 76 -1.07 4.09 -2.92
N ARG A 77 -0.99 3.42 -1.77
CA ARG A 77 -0.81 4.08 -0.47
C ARG A 77 0.36 3.43 0.28
N PRO A 78 1.60 3.60 -0.21
CA PRO A 78 2.78 3.07 0.47
C PRO A 78 2.91 3.68 1.87
N GLN A 79 3.37 2.86 2.81
CA GLN A 79 3.69 3.38 4.14
C GLN A 79 4.94 4.25 4.10
N ARG A 80 4.92 5.32 4.89
CA ARG A 80 6.09 6.18 5.09
C ARG A 80 6.78 5.75 6.37
N THR A 81 8.07 5.44 6.27
CA THR A 81 8.91 5.24 7.46
C THR A 81 9.16 6.56 8.16
N ALA A 82 9.57 6.50 9.44
CA ALA A 82 9.95 7.67 10.23
C ALA A 82 11.02 8.55 9.54
N TRP A 83 11.85 7.94 8.68
CA TRP A 83 12.89 8.61 7.90
C TRP A 83 12.42 9.18 6.55
N GLY A 84 11.13 9.06 6.23
CA GLY A 84 10.53 9.63 5.02
C GLY A 84 10.63 8.78 3.76
N TYR A 85 11.17 7.56 3.84
CA TYR A 85 11.18 6.63 2.72
C TYR A 85 9.81 5.95 2.54
N ARG A 86 9.49 5.63 1.28
CA ARG A 86 8.29 4.88 0.92
C ARG A 86 8.59 3.39 0.95
N GLN A 87 7.76 2.67 1.68
CA GLN A 87 7.74 1.22 1.67
C GLN A 87 6.41 0.74 1.09
N TYR A 88 6.50 -0.19 0.16
CA TYR A 88 5.39 -0.77 -0.57
C TYR A 88 5.12 -2.16 -0.02
N SER A 89 3.86 -2.55 -0.09
CA SER A 89 3.43 -3.91 0.22
C SER A 89 3.27 -4.76 -1.03
N ALA A 90 3.13 -6.07 -0.86
CA ALA A 90 2.80 -6.96 -1.98
C ALA A 90 1.46 -6.54 -2.63
N SER A 91 0.50 -6.09 -1.81
CA SER A 91 -0.78 -5.56 -2.29
C SER A 91 -0.64 -4.30 -3.14
N ASP A 92 0.28 -3.39 -2.80
CA ASP A 92 0.54 -2.21 -3.62
C ASP A 92 1.15 -2.58 -4.98
N VAL A 93 2.04 -3.58 -5.00
CA VAL A 93 2.67 -4.05 -6.25
C VAL A 93 1.63 -4.61 -7.21
N GLU A 94 0.70 -5.44 -6.75
CA GLU A 94 -0.35 -5.94 -7.65
C GLU A 94 -1.30 -4.84 -8.12
N ARG A 95 -1.59 -3.86 -7.25
CA ARG A 95 -2.38 -2.71 -7.68
C ARG A 95 -1.66 -1.91 -8.78
N LEU A 96 -0.35 -1.69 -8.65
CA LEU A 96 0.46 -1.05 -9.68
C LEU A 96 0.45 -1.86 -10.97
N ARG A 97 0.58 -3.19 -10.86
CA ARG A 97 0.54 -4.10 -12.01
C ARG A 97 -0.77 -3.96 -12.78
N PHE A 98 -1.91 -3.96 -12.09
CA PHE A 98 -3.22 -3.75 -12.70
C PHE A 98 -3.31 -2.41 -13.43
N VAL A 99 -2.94 -1.30 -12.76
CA VAL A 99 -2.96 0.04 -13.37
C VAL A 99 -2.04 0.13 -14.59
N LEU A 100 -0.84 -0.44 -14.50
CA LEU A 100 0.15 -0.40 -15.57
C LEU A 100 -0.25 -1.26 -16.78
N ARG A 101 -0.92 -2.40 -16.55
CA ARG A 101 -1.50 -3.20 -17.64
C ARG A 101 -2.56 -2.41 -18.38
N GLU A 102 -3.49 -1.81 -17.65
CA GLU A 102 -4.53 -0.98 -18.24
C GLU A 102 -3.89 0.15 -19.07
N GLN A 103 -2.89 0.86 -18.54
CA GLN A 103 -2.19 1.91 -19.28
C GLN A 103 -1.47 1.41 -20.53
N ARG A 104 -0.92 0.19 -20.51
CA ARG A 104 -0.20 -0.38 -21.66
C ARG A 104 -1.15 -0.72 -22.79
N ASP A 105 -2.36 -1.18 -22.49
CA ASP A 105 -3.32 -1.61 -23.50
C ASP A 105 -3.97 -0.40 -24.21
N PHE A 106 -3.77 0.82 -23.68
CA PHE A 106 -4.24 2.09 -24.26
C PHE A 106 -3.16 2.97 -24.88
N TYR A 107 -1.93 2.47 -25.11
CA TYR A 107 -0.82 3.25 -25.70
C TYR A 107 0.10 2.46 -26.63
#